data_AF-A0A437RAI7-F1
#
_entry.id   AF-A0A437RAI7-F1
#
_cell.length_a   1.000
_cell.length_b   1.000
_cell.length_c   1.000
_cell.angle_alpha   90.00
_cell.angle_beta   90.00
_cell.angle_gamma   90.00
#
_symmetry.space_group_name_H-M   'P 1'
#
loop_
_entity.id
_entity.type
_entity.pdbx_description
1 polymer ?
#
loop_
_entity_poly.entity_id
_entity_poly.type
_entity_poly.pdbx_seq_one_letter_code
_entity_poly.pdbx_strand_id
1 'polypeptide(L)'
;MQTHVKRWIQLAAGAAATGAFLGWIAVLASERQEATPPWLAPEPERHAANHHAGHALPEPTTRAPSPARTASAATLATGENSPWSESAFLASLESPAALAQLVQAALSGNETGLATRAAVAIGGCFAMDALDGLPERIHSAEVQALMSRELELAMQAWRDNERRRCQALDAFSRTQWLPLLRRGLAEGRMGDANDLLLAFMVGPHSEQVMSEVFPYLRRDAFRCDESALASLHGWEWPSDNSLTRNEAVAVWQVLKSLYEAKSDDWWHKRASELTPPIQAGDPAEVQRIGKAIRSNC
;
A
#
# COMPACT_ATOMS: atom_id res chain seq x y z
N MET A 1 -19.24 15.32 -26.97
CA MET A 1 -18.19 16.00 -26.18
C MET A 1 -17.71 15.21 -24.94
N GLN A 2 -18.26 14.01 -24.64
CA GLN A 2 -17.90 13.18 -23.48
C GLN A 2 -16.80 12.11 -23.73
N THR A 3 -16.30 11.97 -24.96
CA THR A 3 -15.38 10.87 -25.34
C THR A 3 -13.89 11.24 -25.27
N HIS A 4 -13.55 12.54 -25.25
CA HIS A 4 -12.15 12.98 -25.22
C HIS A 4 -11.57 13.10 -23.81
N VAL A 5 -12.40 13.34 -22.78
CA VAL A 5 -11.96 13.45 -21.38
C VAL A 5 -11.61 12.09 -20.78
N LYS A 6 -12.38 11.03 -21.09
CA LYS A 6 -12.08 9.66 -20.65
C LYS A 6 -10.73 9.13 -21.19
N ARG A 7 -10.31 9.55 -22.38
CA ARG A 7 -9.04 9.15 -22.99
C ARG A 7 -7.82 9.81 -22.34
N TRP A 8 -7.94 11.06 -21.90
CA TRP A 8 -6.86 11.74 -21.17
C TRP A 8 -6.73 11.25 -19.73
N ILE A 9 -7.85 10.93 -19.07
CA ILE A 9 -7.82 10.30 -17.74
C ILE A 9 -7.18 8.90 -17.81
N GLN A 10 -7.43 8.11 -18.86
CA GLN A 10 -6.80 6.79 -19.01
C GLN A 10 -5.29 6.85 -19.34
N LEU A 11 -4.84 7.84 -20.12
CA LEU A 11 -3.42 8.02 -20.45
C LEU A 11 -2.63 8.68 -19.31
N ALA A 12 -3.24 9.65 -18.61
CA ALA A 12 -2.65 10.29 -17.45
C ALA A 12 -2.68 9.36 -16.22
N ALA A 13 -3.74 8.58 -16.02
CA ALA A 13 -3.79 7.55 -14.98
C ALA A 13 -2.83 6.38 -15.29
N GLY A 14 -2.61 6.02 -16.56
CA GLY A 14 -1.60 5.03 -16.93
C GLY A 14 -0.18 5.48 -16.55
N ALA A 15 0.22 6.70 -16.91
CA ALA A 15 1.56 7.22 -16.61
C ALA A 15 1.73 7.64 -15.12
N ALA A 16 0.69 8.24 -14.52
CA ALA A 16 0.71 8.68 -13.13
C ALA A 16 0.48 7.54 -12.14
N ALA A 17 -0.31 6.50 -12.47
CA ALA A 17 -0.41 5.32 -11.60
C ALA A 17 0.82 4.43 -11.73
N THR A 18 1.42 4.30 -12.92
CA THR A 18 2.73 3.61 -13.03
C THR A 18 3.83 4.41 -12.30
N GLY A 19 3.84 5.74 -12.42
CA GLY A 19 4.78 6.62 -11.72
C GLY A 19 4.54 6.74 -10.21
N ALA A 20 3.29 6.74 -9.75
CA ALA A 20 2.95 6.77 -8.32
C ALA A 20 3.14 5.40 -7.68
N PHE A 21 2.88 4.29 -8.39
CA PHE A 21 3.11 2.94 -7.90
C PHE A 21 4.61 2.58 -7.91
N LEU A 22 5.36 2.92 -8.97
CA LEU A 22 6.82 2.83 -8.98
C LEU A 22 7.47 3.82 -8.01
N GLY A 23 6.87 5.01 -7.83
CA GLY A 23 7.29 6.00 -6.84
C GLY A 23 7.05 5.50 -5.41
N TRP A 24 5.95 4.79 -5.16
CA TRP A 24 5.67 4.15 -3.86
C TRP A 24 6.64 3.00 -3.59
N ILE A 25 6.95 2.16 -4.59
CA ILE A 25 8.02 1.14 -4.51
C ILE A 25 9.41 1.80 -4.29
N ALA A 26 9.69 2.92 -4.96
CA ALA A 26 10.96 3.64 -4.83
C ALA A 26 11.08 4.37 -3.49
N VAL A 27 9.98 4.85 -2.90
CA VAL A 27 9.96 5.43 -1.54
C VAL A 27 10.15 4.33 -0.49
N LEU A 28 9.48 3.18 -0.64
CA LEU A 28 9.72 1.99 0.18
C LEU A 28 11.15 1.42 0.01
N ALA A 29 11.78 1.63 -1.15
CA ALA A 29 13.17 1.26 -1.41
C ALA A 29 14.19 2.34 -1.00
N SER A 30 13.78 3.61 -0.92
CA SER A 30 14.62 4.72 -0.46
C SER A 30 14.75 4.71 1.06
N GLU A 31 13.73 4.24 1.78
CA GLU A 31 13.87 3.91 3.21
C GLU A 31 14.81 2.69 3.45
N ARG A 32 15.14 1.93 2.39
CA ARG A 32 16.16 0.86 2.44
C ARG A 32 17.59 1.33 2.12
N GLN A 33 17.86 2.61 1.90
CA GLN A 33 19.20 3.09 1.50
C GLN A 33 20.28 3.09 2.60
N GLU A 34 20.23 2.13 3.52
CA GLU A 34 21.43 1.65 4.24
C GLU A 34 21.74 0.17 3.98
N ALA A 35 20.93 -0.56 3.20
CA ALA A 35 21.20 -1.96 2.87
C ALA A 35 21.28 -2.17 1.36
N THR A 36 22.51 -2.31 0.86
CA THR A 36 22.80 -2.91 -0.44
C THR A 36 21.99 -4.20 -0.58
N PRO A 37 21.21 -4.39 -1.66
CA PRO A 37 20.48 -5.63 -1.85
C PRO A 37 21.44 -6.83 -1.81
N PRO A 38 21.12 -7.93 -1.12
CA PRO A 38 22.06 -9.04 -0.92
C PRO A 38 22.53 -9.71 -2.22
N TRP A 39 21.85 -9.49 -3.35
CA TRP A 39 22.26 -9.96 -4.67
C TRP A 39 23.26 -9.02 -5.40
N LEU A 40 23.54 -7.83 -4.83
CA LEU A 40 24.55 -6.87 -5.30
C LEU A 40 25.82 -6.89 -4.43
N ALA A 41 25.88 -7.72 -3.38
CA ALA A 41 27.10 -7.92 -2.62
C ALA A 41 28.09 -8.78 -3.45
N PRO A 42 29.36 -8.36 -3.60
CA PRO A 42 30.37 -9.24 -4.18
C PRO A 42 30.48 -10.52 -3.33
N GLU A 43 30.50 -11.68 -3.98
CA GLU A 43 30.72 -12.97 -3.33
C GLU A 43 31.94 -12.88 -2.41
N PRO A 44 31.85 -13.24 -1.12
CA PRO A 44 33.04 -13.42 -0.31
C PRO A 44 33.82 -14.60 -0.87
N GLU A 45 35.07 -14.34 -1.28
CA GLU A 45 36.03 -15.34 -1.70
C GLU A 45 36.06 -16.48 -0.68
N ARG A 46 35.66 -17.67 -1.12
CA ARG A 46 35.73 -18.90 -0.33
C ARG A 46 37.19 -19.27 -0.12
N HIS A 47 37.77 -18.90 1.02
CA HIS A 47 38.94 -19.58 1.53
C HIS A 47 38.53 -20.79 2.36
N ALA A 48 38.85 -21.96 1.80
CA ALA A 48 38.74 -23.24 2.44
C ALA A 48 39.69 -23.32 3.65
N ALA A 49 39.15 -23.71 4.80
CA ALA A 49 39.90 -24.35 5.87
C ALA A 49 39.05 -25.47 6.44
N ASN A 50 39.45 -26.70 6.11
CA ASN A 50 39.03 -27.92 6.80
C ASN A 50 39.41 -27.83 8.28
N HIS A 51 38.56 -28.30 9.21
CA HIS A 51 39.00 -29.18 10.30
C HIS A 51 37.81 -29.90 10.98
N HIS A 52 38.14 -31.14 11.36
CA HIS A 52 37.39 -32.29 11.86
C HIS A 52 36.41 -32.16 13.05
N ALA A 53 35.37 -33.01 12.95
CA ALA A 53 34.87 -34.03 13.89
C ALA A 53 34.25 -33.64 15.26
N GLY A 54 33.11 -34.27 15.55
CA GLY A 54 32.60 -34.45 16.92
C GLY A 54 31.12 -34.88 17.00
N HIS A 55 30.88 -36.18 17.16
CA HIS A 55 29.60 -36.79 17.49
C HIS A 55 28.97 -36.27 18.80
N ALA A 56 27.63 -36.20 18.88
CA ALA A 56 26.82 -36.81 19.95
C ALA A 56 25.29 -36.60 19.75
N LEU A 57 24.54 -37.71 19.71
CA LEU A 57 23.13 -37.85 20.13
C LEU A 57 23.12 -38.17 21.64
N PRO A 58 22.06 -37.84 22.42
CA PRO A 58 20.96 -38.78 22.66
C PRO A 58 19.56 -38.11 22.87
N GLU A 59 18.50 -38.63 22.25
CA GLU A 59 17.41 -39.49 22.79
C GLU A 59 16.14 -38.77 23.31
N PRO A 60 14.96 -39.40 23.17
CA PRO A 60 13.64 -38.78 23.28
C PRO A 60 13.00 -38.99 24.66
N THR A 61 12.17 -38.06 25.12
CA THR A 61 11.31 -38.29 26.28
C THR A 61 9.83 -38.12 25.92
N THR A 62 9.12 -39.23 26.07
CA THR A 62 7.69 -39.41 25.97
C THR A 62 6.96 -38.82 27.18
N ARG A 63 5.97 -37.94 26.97
CA ARG A 63 4.77 -37.86 27.84
C ARG A 63 3.64 -37.06 27.20
N ALA A 64 2.46 -37.67 27.18
CA ALA A 64 1.14 -37.06 27.02
C ALA A 64 0.20 -37.73 28.05
N PRO A 65 -1.07 -37.32 28.22
CA PRO A 65 -1.61 -35.97 28.48
C PRO A 65 -2.56 -35.95 29.71
N SER A 66 -2.89 -34.79 30.28
CA SER A 66 -4.23 -34.54 30.91
C SER A 66 -4.43 -33.13 31.50
N PRO A 67 -5.69 -32.71 31.73
CA PRO A 67 -6.18 -31.36 31.44
C PRO A 67 -6.36 -30.48 32.68
N ALA A 68 -6.26 -29.17 32.49
CA ALA A 68 -6.91 -28.20 33.35
C ALA A 68 -7.27 -26.93 32.57
N ARG A 69 -8.57 -26.76 32.29
CA ARG A 69 -9.23 -25.44 32.24
C ARG A 69 -8.79 -24.69 33.50
N THR A 70 -8.36 -23.44 33.46
CA THR A 70 -9.11 -22.16 33.46
C THR A 70 -7.99 -21.14 33.75
N ALA A 71 -7.89 -19.91 33.23
CA ALA A 71 -8.86 -18.96 32.77
C ALA A 71 -8.17 -17.97 31.82
N SER A 72 -8.97 -17.38 30.95
CA SER A 72 -8.62 -16.24 30.10
C SER A 72 -7.96 -15.12 30.89
N ALA A 73 -6.70 -14.85 30.58
CA ALA A 73 -6.19 -13.49 30.56
C ALA A 73 -6.01 -13.15 29.08
N ALA A 74 -6.92 -12.33 28.57
CA ALA A 74 -6.75 -11.66 27.29
C ALA A 74 -5.57 -10.69 27.45
N THR A 75 -4.36 -11.18 27.23
CA THR A 75 -3.22 -10.32 26.95
C THR A 75 -3.54 -9.63 25.63
N LEU A 76 -3.85 -8.34 25.68
CA LEU A 76 -3.79 -7.48 24.51
C LEU A 76 -2.41 -7.72 23.88
N ALA A 77 -2.40 -8.44 22.77
CA ALA A 77 -1.21 -8.61 21.94
C ALA A 77 -0.95 -7.25 21.28
N THR A 78 -0.18 -6.40 21.96
CA THR A 78 0.62 -5.40 21.27
C THR A 78 1.44 -6.15 20.22
N GLY A 79 1.36 -5.70 18.97
CA GLY A 79 1.70 -6.45 17.74
C GLY A 79 3.16 -6.88 17.53
N GLU A 80 3.96 -7.04 18.58
CA GLU A 80 5.37 -7.43 18.49
C GLU A 80 5.60 -8.93 18.27
N ASN A 81 4.60 -9.78 18.51
CA ASN A 81 4.70 -11.24 18.32
C ASN A 81 3.76 -11.81 17.26
N SER A 82 3.24 -10.96 16.37
CA SER A 82 2.49 -11.47 15.23
C SER A 82 3.42 -12.19 14.24
N PRO A 83 3.07 -13.40 13.75
CA PRO A 83 3.80 -14.04 12.66
C PRO A 83 3.72 -13.22 11.35
N TRP A 84 2.81 -12.25 11.29
CA TRP A 84 2.67 -11.27 10.24
C TRP A 84 3.09 -9.88 10.76
N SER A 85 4.34 -9.72 11.19
CA SER A 85 4.92 -8.38 11.31
C SER A 85 4.90 -7.66 9.95
N GLU A 86 5.09 -6.34 9.93
CA GLU A 86 5.23 -5.59 8.68
C GLU A 86 6.39 -6.11 7.81
N SER A 87 7.51 -6.46 8.45
CA SER A 87 8.65 -7.09 7.78
C SER A 87 8.31 -8.49 7.23
N ALA A 88 7.55 -9.30 7.96
CA ALA A 88 7.10 -10.60 7.48
C ALA A 88 6.10 -10.47 6.33
N PHE A 89 5.23 -9.46 6.37
CA PHE A 89 4.38 -9.11 5.24
C PHE A 89 5.20 -8.72 4.02
N LEU A 90 6.17 -7.80 4.15
CA LEU A 90 7.02 -7.39 3.03
C LEU A 90 7.83 -8.57 2.47
N ALA A 91 8.38 -9.44 3.32
CA ALA A 91 9.05 -10.67 2.89
C ALA A 91 8.08 -11.66 2.21
N SER A 92 6.82 -11.71 2.65
CA SER A 92 5.78 -12.50 1.98
C SER A 92 5.47 -11.99 0.56
N LEU A 93 5.82 -10.73 0.26
CA LEU A 93 5.68 -10.20 -1.09
C LEU A 93 6.73 -10.76 -2.07
N GLU A 94 7.73 -11.51 -1.61
CA GLU A 94 8.79 -12.04 -2.47
C GLU A 94 8.47 -13.44 -3.02
N SER A 95 7.52 -14.17 -2.43
CA SER A 95 7.18 -15.56 -2.78
C SER A 95 5.72 -15.74 -3.20
N PRO A 96 5.42 -16.48 -4.30
CA PRO A 96 4.05 -16.81 -4.68
C PRO A 96 3.27 -17.57 -3.60
N ALA A 97 3.92 -18.48 -2.89
CA ALA A 97 3.29 -19.27 -1.83
C ALA A 97 2.89 -18.41 -0.62
N ALA A 98 3.65 -17.35 -0.36
CA ALA A 98 3.44 -16.50 0.80
C ALA A 98 2.22 -15.58 0.62
N LEU A 99 1.90 -15.17 -0.61
CA LEU A 99 0.63 -14.48 -0.91
C LEU A 99 -0.59 -15.36 -0.65
N ALA A 100 -0.58 -16.61 -1.11
CA ALA A 100 -1.67 -17.55 -0.85
C ALA A 100 -1.83 -17.78 0.66
N GLN A 101 -0.73 -17.94 1.39
CA GLN A 101 -0.75 -18.07 2.86
C GLN A 101 -1.32 -16.83 3.56
N LEU A 102 -0.94 -15.63 3.12
CA LEU A 102 -1.48 -14.38 3.65
C LEU A 102 -3.00 -14.32 3.49
N VAL A 103 -3.51 -14.61 2.29
CA VAL A 103 -4.95 -14.58 2.03
C VAL A 103 -5.66 -15.65 2.85
N GLN A 104 -5.15 -16.88 2.90
CA GLN A 104 -5.75 -17.95 3.70
C GLN A 104 -5.74 -17.64 5.22
N ALA A 105 -4.65 -17.05 5.72
CA ALA A 105 -4.57 -16.59 7.11
C ALA A 105 -5.58 -15.48 7.39
N ALA A 106 -5.75 -14.54 6.46
CA ALA A 106 -6.78 -13.51 6.58
C ALA A 106 -8.19 -14.14 6.58
N LEU A 107 -8.48 -15.11 5.70
CA LEU A 107 -9.80 -15.74 5.63
C LEU A 107 -10.14 -16.58 6.86
N SER A 108 -9.15 -17.22 7.47
CA SER A 108 -9.34 -18.10 8.63
C SER A 108 -9.18 -17.42 9.99
N GLY A 109 -8.54 -16.25 10.03
CA GLY A 109 -8.20 -15.53 11.25
C GLY A 109 -8.88 -14.17 11.38
N ASN A 110 -8.77 -13.60 12.59
CA ASN A 110 -9.23 -12.25 12.95
C ASN A 110 -8.06 -11.37 13.44
N GLU A 111 -6.86 -11.64 12.94
CA GLU A 111 -5.69 -10.83 13.27
C GLU A 111 -5.80 -9.43 12.67
N THR A 112 -5.65 -8.41 13.50
CA THR A 112 -5.74 -7.00 13.10
C THR A 112 -4.67 -6.64 12.07
N GLY A 113 -5.06 -5.96 11.00
CA GLY A 113 -4.24 -5.57 9.86
C GLY A 113 -4.13 -6.64 8.77
N LEU A 114 -4.42 -7.90 9.08
CA LEU A 114 -4.25 -9.01 8.13
C LEU A 114 -5.26 -8.95 7.00
N ALA A 115 -6.49 -8.49 7.29
CA ALA A 115 -7.54 -8.28 6.30
C ALA A 115 -7.15 -7.22 5.26
N THR A 116 -6.67 -6.06 5.73
CA THR A 116 -6.19 -4.96 4.89
C THR A 116 -5.05 -5.45 4.00
N ARG A 117 -4.02 -6.09 4.58
CA ARG A 117 -2.87 -6.58 3.82
C ARG A 117 -3.23 -7.59 2.75
N ALA A 118 -4.11 -8.53 3.06
CA ALA A 118 -4.60 -9.50 2.08
C ALA A 118 -5.40 -8.81 0.96
N ALA A 119 -6.28 -7.85 1.30
CA ALA A 119 -7.03 -7.08 0.31
C ALA A 119 -6.11 -6.23 -0.58
N VAL A 120 -5.13 -5.53 -0.01
CA VAL A 120 -4.10 -4.77 -0.75
C VAL A 120 -3.35 -5.68 -1.72
N ALA A 121 -2.94 -6.87 -1.28
CA ALA A 121 -2.21 -7.79 -2.13
C ALA A 121 -3.08 -8.36 -3.27
N ILE A 122 -4.38 -8.61 -3.03
CA ILE A 122 -5.33 -8.98 -4.09
C ILE A 122 -5.56 -7.79 -5.06
N GLY A 123 -5.66 -6.56 -4.55
CA GLY A 123 -5.77 -5.33 -5.34
C GLY A 123 -4.59 -5.16 -6.30
N GLY A 124 -3.37 -5.36 -5.80
CA GLY A 124 -2.15 -5.37 -6.64
C GLY A 124 -2.25 -6.34 -7.82
N CYS A 125 -2.87 -7.50 -7.62
CA CYS A 125 -3.12 -8.45 -8.70
C CYS A 125 -4.14 -7.96 -9.74
N PHE A 126 -5.15 -7.21 -9.35
CA PHE A 126 -6.06 -6.58 -10.32
C PHE A 126 -5.40 -5.45 -11.10
N ALA A 127 -4.52 -4.68 -10.45
CA ALA A 127 -3.72 -3.66 -11.10
C ALA A 127 -2.78 -4.27 -12.15
N MET A 128 -2.12 -5.38 -11.82
CA MET A 128 -1.28 -6.12 -12.77
C MET A 128 -2.07 -6.65 -13.97
N ASP A 129 -3.23 -7.27 -13.75
CA ASP A 129 -4.08 -7.76 -14.84
C ASP A 129 -4.56 -6.60 -15.74
N ALA A 130 -4.87 -5.44 -15.15
CA ALA A 130 -5.27 -4.25 -15.89
C ALA A 130 -4.13 -3.65 -16.72
N LEU A 131 -2.90 -3.66 -16.19
CA LEU A 131 -1.71 -3.19 -16.90
C LEU A 131 -1.31 -4.12 -18.05
N ASP A 132 -1.41 -5.44 -17.87
CA ASP A 132 -1.13 -6.43 -18.92
C ASP A 132 -2.14 -6.34 -20.09
N GLY A 133 -3.36 -5.86 -19.83
CA GLY A 133 -4.38 -5.62 -20.85
C GLY A 133 -4.21 -4.32 -21.65
N LEU A 134 -3.25 -3.44 -21.28
CA LEU A 134 -3.00 -2.21 -22.02
C LEU A 134 -2.30 -2.53 -23.35
N PRO A 135 -2.69 -1.91 -24.48
CA PRO A 135 -2.01 -2.11 -25.75
C PRO A 135 -0.54 -1.66 -25.63
N GLU A 136 0.40 -2.49 -26.09
CA GLU A 136 1.87 -2.27 -26.07
C GLU A 136 2.28 -0.87 -26.56
N ARG A 137 1.44 -0.18 -27.33
CA ARG A 137 1.69 1.18 -27.83
C ARG A 137 1.67 2.28 -26.77
N ILE A 138 1.20 2.01 -25.54
CA ILE A 138 1.26 2.97 -24.42
C ILE A 138 2.63 2.93 -23.72
N HIS A 139 3.45 1.90 -23.96
CA HIS A 139 4.89 1.96 -23.72
C HIS A 139 5.49 2.84 -24.82
N SER A 140 5.33 4.15 -24.66
CA SER A 140 5.87 5.10 -25.64
C SER A 140 7.38 4.85 -25.77
N ALA A 141 7.86 4.83 -27.02
CA ALA A 141 9.29 4.73 -27.30
C ALA A 141 10.11 5.79 -26.55
N GLU A 142 9.47 6.89 -26.14
CA GLU A 142 10.05 7.93 -25.27
C GLU A 142 10.29 7.45 -23.83
N VAL A 143 9.38 6.69 -23.21
CA VAL A 143 9.60 6.12 -21.86
C VAL A 143 10.68 5.05 -21.92
N GLN A 144 10.66 4.20 -22.95
CA GLN A 144 11.73 3.21 -23.16
C GLN A 144 13.08 3.87 -23.47
N ALA A 145 13.11 5.00 -24.20
CA ALA A 145 14.34 5.74 -24.49
C ALA A 145 14.91 6.47 -23.26
N LEU A 146 14.07 6.80 -22.27
CA LEU A 146 14.48 7.44 -21.01
C LEU A 146 14.90 6.44 -19.93
N MET A 147 14.48 5.18 -20.05
CA MET A 147 14.86 4.13 -19.11
C MET A 147 16.22 3.55 -19.46
N SER A 148 17.09 3.42 -18.45
CA SER A 148 18.29 2.61 -18.63
C SER A 148 17.87 1.15 -18.86
N ARG A 149 18.68 0.42 -19.62
CA ARG A 149 18.48 -1.02 -19.85
C ARG A 149 18.40 -1.81 -18.54
N GLU A 150 19.15 -1.40 -17.52
CA GLU A 150 19.12 -2.00 -16.18
C GLU A 150 17.76 -1.81 -15.50
N LEU A 151 17.20 -0.60 -15.58
CA LEU A 151 15.88 -0.30 -15.01
C LEU A 151 14.77 -1.06 -15.76
N GLU A 152 14.88 -1.20 -17.08
CA GLU A 152 13.94 -2.00 -17.87
C GLU A 152 13.94 -3.48 -17.46
N LEU A 153 15.13 -4.08 -17.34
CA LEU A 153 15.27 -5.47 -16.89
C LEU A 153 14.75 -5.67 -15.46
N ALA A 154 15.01 -4.71 -14.56
CA ALA A 154 14.52 -4.75 -13.19
C ALA A 154 12.98 -4.66 -13.14
N MET A 155 12.37 -3.75 -13.91
CA MET A 155 10.92 -3.62 -14.01
C MET A 155 10.28 -4.87 -14.61
N GLN A 156 10.91 -5.49 -15.61
CA GLN A 156 10.40 -6.72 -16.21
C GLN A 156 10.47 -7.90 -15.23
N ALA A 157 11.60 -8.07 -14.55
CA ALA A 157 11.75 -9.10 -13.51
C ALA A 157 10.73 -8.91 -12.38
N TRP A 158 10.48 -7.67 -11.98
CA TRP A 158 9.46 -7.33 -10.99
C TRP A 158 8.04 -7.71 -11.48
N ARG A 159 7.67 -7.34 -12.71
CA ARG A 159 6.36 -7.70 -13.29
C ARG A 159 6.16 -9.21 -13.38
N ASP A 160 7.18 -9.94 -13.82
CA ASP A 160 7.12 -11.40 -13.91
C ASP A 160 6.97 -12.03 -12.53
N ASN A 161 7.61 -11.45 -11.51
CA ASN A 161 7.43 -11.90 -10.13
C ASN A 161 6.00 -11.68 -9.63
N GLU A 162 5.47 -10.47 -9.79
CA GLU A 162 4.09 -10.16 -9.41
C GLU A 162 3.09 -11.05 -10.15
N ARG A 163 3.29 -11.29 -11.45
CA ARG A 163 2.44 -12.18 -12.23
C ARG A 163 2.42 -13.59 -11.64
N ARG A 164 3.58 -14.16 -11.29
CA ARG A 164 3.65 -15.48 -10.62
C ARG A 164 2.94 -15.49 -9.27
N ARG A 165 3.06 -14.42 -8.49
CA ARG A 165 2.35 -14.29 -7.21
C ARG A 165 0.84 -14.30 -7.41
N CYS A 166 0.34 -13.51 -8.35
CA CYS A 166 -1.08 -13.43 -8.65
C CYS A 166 -1.66 -14.72 -9.21
N GLN A 167 -0.88 -15.46 -10.00
CA GLN A 167 -1.24 -16.81 -10.48
C GLN A 167 -1.32 -17.85 -9.36
N ALA A 168 -0.65 -17.64 -8.23
CA ALA A 168 -0.75 -18.53 -7.07
C ALA A 168 -2.06 -18.36 -6.29
N LEU A 169 -2.81 -17.27 -6.51
CA LEU A 169 -4.14 -17.10 -5.94
C LEU A 169 -5.18 -17.77 -6.82
N ASP A 170 -5.90 -18.72 -6.24
CA ASP A 170 -7.05 -19.33 -6.89
C ASP A 170 -8.20 -18.31 -7.09
N ALA A 171 -9.13 -18.62 -7.99
CA ALA A 171 -10.24 -17.74 -8.32
C ALA A 171 -11.13 -17.41 -7.10
N PHE A 172 -11.31 -18.36 -6.19
CA PHE A 172 -12.11 -18.14 -4.97
C PHE A 172 -11.43 -17.12 -4.06
N SER A 173 -10.14 -17.27 -3.77
CA SER A 173 -9.32 -16.35 -2.99
C SER A 173 -9.38 -14.93 -3.56
N ARG A 174 -9.31 -14.76 -4.90
CA ARG A 174 -9.42 -13.44 -5.55
C ARG A 174 -10.79 -12.80 -5.36
N THR A 175 -11.88 -13.58 -5.29
CA THR A 175 -13.23 -13.04 -5.02
C THR A 175 -13.44 -12.53 -3.59
N GLN A 176 -12.54 -12.85 -2.66
CA GLN A 176 -12.65 -12.42 -1.26
C GLN A 176 -12.19 -10.99 -1.02
N TRP A 177 -11.78 -10.26 -2.06
CA TRP A 177 -11.22 -8.91 -1.94
C TRP A 177 -12.15 -7.95 -1.20
N LEU A 178 -13.46 -7.94 -1.51
CA LEU A 178 -14.41 -6.98 -0.94
C LEU A 178 -14.74 -7.27 0.53
N PRO A 179 -15.04 -8.53 0.94
CA PRO A 179 -15.16 -8.87 2.35
C PRO A 179 -13.91 -8.52 3.18
N LEU A 180 -12.72 -8.82 2.65
CA LEU A 180 -11.45 -8.52 3.33
C LEU A 180 -11.20 -7.01 3.45
N LEU A 181 -11.48 -6.25 2.37
CA LEU A 181 -11.39 -4.79 2.35
C LEU A 181 -12.30 -4.18 3.41
N ARG A 182 -13.58 -4.57 3.44
CA ARG A 182 -14.55 -4.05 4.43
C ARG A 182 -14.16 -4.38 5.86
N ARG A 183 -13.66 -5.60 6.09
CA ARG A 183 -13.16 -6.00 7.42
C ARG A 183 -11.95 -5.17 7.82
N GLY A 184 -10.97 -4.98 6.93
CA GLY A 184 -9.79 -4.15 7.18
C GLY A 184 -10.14 -2.70 7.51
N LEU A 185 -11.07 -2.09 6.76
CA LEU A 185 -11.57 -0.75 7.07
C LEU A 185 -12.25 -0.68 8.45
N ALA A 186 -13.04 -1.71 8.81
CA ALA A 186 -13.71 -1.80 10.09
C ALA A 186 -12.76 -1.96 11.29
N GLU A 187 -11.56 -2.52 11.09
CA GLU A 187 -10.51 -2.59 12.12
C GLU A 187 -9.99 -1.20 12.52
N GLY A 188 -10.19 -0.20 11.65
CA GLY A 188 -10.02 1.20 11.99
C GLY A 188 -8.59 1.67 12.21
N ARG A 189 -7.62 0.92 11.66
CA ARG A 189 -6.22 1.34 11.60
C ARG A 189 -6.09 2.57 10.70
N MET A 190 -5.24 3.49 11.11
CA MET A 190 -4.96 4.72 10.37
C MET A 190 -4.07 4.40 9.17
N GLY A 191 -4.39 4.96 8.00
CA GLY A 191 -3.62 4.77 6.77
C GLY A 191 -4.09 3.58 5.92
N ASP A 192 -4.71 2.56 6.52
CA ASP A 192 -5.22 1.37 5.82
C ASP A 192 -6.17 1.73 4.66
N ALA A 193 -7.00 2.77 4.82
CA ALA A 193 -7.91 3.23 3.78
C ALA A 193 -7.18 3.80 2.55
N ASN A 194 -6.02 4.44 2.76
CA ASN A 194 -5.17 4.93 1.69
C ASN A 194 -4.48 3.79 0.96
N ASP A 195 -3.93 2.81 1.70
CA ASP A 195 -3.29 1.64 1.09
C ASP A 195 -4.28 0.85 0.21
N LEU A 196 -5.51 0.68 0.69
CA LEU A 196 -6.60 0.06 -0.06
C LEU A 196 -7.01 0.89 -1.28
N LEU A 197 -7.08 2.22 -1.16
CA LEU A 197 -7.36 3.08 -2.32
C LEU A 197 -6.29 2.87 -3.41
N LEU A 198 -5.01 2.96 -3.04
CA LEU A 198 -3.89 2.84 -3.98
C LEU A 198 -3.84 1.46 -4.63
N ALA A 199 -4.10 0.39 -3.87
CA ALA A 199 -4.06 -0.98 -4.39
C ALA A 199 -5.14 -1.26 -5.45
N PHE A 200 -6.27 -0.55 -5.43
CA PHE A 200 -7.39 -0.78 -6.34
C PHE A 200 -7.66 0.39 -7.29
N MET A 201 -6.84 1.44 -7.24
CA MET A 201 -7.00 2.64 -8.08
C MET A 201 -6.95 2.29 -9.58
N VAL A 202 -6.13 1.28 -9.94
CA VAL A 202 -5.98 0.76 -11.29
C VAL A 202 -6.70 -0.58 -11.35
N GLY A 203 -7.89 -0.61 -11.96
CA GLY A 203 -8.60 -1.86 -12.15
C GLY A 203 -10.11 -1.71 -12.29
N PRO A 204 -10.83 -2.83 -12.49
CA PRO A 204 -12.28 -2.84 -12.70
C PRO A 204 -13.08 -2.50 -11.44
N HIS A 205 -12.44 -2.45 -10.27
CA HIS A 205 -13.10 -2.24 -8.98
C HIS A 205 -12.89 -0.83 -8.40
N SER A 206 -12.23 0.07 -9.12
CA SER A 206 -11.83 1.39 -8.60
C SER A 206 -13.01 2.21 -8.07
N GLU A 207 -14.11 2.33 -8.84
CA GLU A 207 -15.30 3.08 -8.42
C GLU A 207 -15.92 2.52 -7.13
N GLN A 208 -15.99 1.18 -7.02
CA GLN A 208 -16.52 0.52 -5.83
C GLN A 208 -15.63 0.76 -4.62
N VAL A 209 -14.31 0.62 -4.78
CA VAL A 209 -13.36 0.86 -3.68
C VAL A 209 -13.39 2.31 -3.23
N MET A 210 -13.41 3.27 -4.15
CA MET A 210 -13.50 4.69 -3.79
C MET A 210 -14.70 4.99 -2.88
N SER A 211 -15.84 4.34 -3.13
CA SER A 211 -17.01 4.49 -2.28
C SER A 211 -16.87 3.85 -0.89
N GLU A 212 -16.17 2.73 -0.79
CA GLU A 212 -15.96 2.03 0.49
C GLU A 212 -14.92 2.76 1.35
N VAL A 213 -13.84 3.26 0.76
CA VAL A 213 -12.71 3.84 1.50
C VAL A 213 -12.92 5.31 1.87
N PHE A 214 -13.74 6.07 1.14
CA PHE A 214 -13.89 7.52 1.34
C PHE A 214 -14.24 7.93 2.78
N PRO A 215 -15.21 7.30 3.49
CA PRO A 215 -15.51 7.67 4.88
C PRO A 215 -14.30 7.47 5.81
N TYR A 216 -13.47 6.46 5.55
CA TYR A 216 -12.30 6.11 6.34
C TYR A 216 -11.12 7.02 6.03
N LEU A 217 -10.92 7.40 4.76
CA LEU A 217 -9.95 8.43 4.39
C LEU A 217 -10.29 9.77 5.03
N ARG A 218 -11.56 10.17 5.02
CA ARG A 218 -12.00 11.39 5.73
C ARG A 218 -11.71 11.31 7.23
N ARG A 219 -12.01 10.18 7.87
CA ARG A 219 -11.66 9.94 9.28
C ARG A 219 -10.15 10.12 9.51
N ASP A 220 -9.33 9.45 8.73
CA ASP A 220 -7.87 9.41 8.92
C ASP A 220 -7.22 10.77 8.64
N ALA A 221 -7.65 11.46 7.59
CA ALA A 221 -7.22 12.81 7.28
C ALA A 221 -7.54 13.79 8.44
N PHE A 222 -8.70 13.63 9.08
CA PHE A 222 -9.08 14.46 10.23
C PHE A 222 -8.33 14.10 11.52
N ARG A 223 -7.66 12.94 11.54
CA ARG A 223 -6.69 12.53 12.55
C ARG A 223 -5.24 12.84 12.14
N CYS A 224 -5.07 13.71 11.14
CA CYS A 224 -3.78 14.15 10.60
C CYS A 224 -2.94 13.06 9.91
N ASP A 225 -3.60 12.05 9.31
CA ASP A 225 -2.89 11.16 8.39
C ASP A 225 -2.56 11.91 7.08
N GLU A 226 -1.27 12.11 6.82
CA GLU A 226 -0.77 12.89 5.68
C GLU A 226 -1.14 12.26 4.34
N SER A 227 -1.07 10.92 4.25
CA SER A 227 -1.44 10.15 3.06
C SER A 227 -2.92 10.28 2.75
N ALA A 228 -3.79 10.21 3.76
CA ALA A 228 -5.22 10.43 3.60
C ALA A 228 -5.54 11.88 3.21
N LEU A 229 -4.85 12.89 3.77
CA LEU A 229 -4.99 14.29 3.34
C LEU A 229 -4.61 14.45 1.86
N ALA A 230 -3.49 13.87 1.45
CA ALA A 230 -3.02 13.88 0.07
C ALA A 230 -4.00 13.18 -0.88
N SER A 231 -4.55 12.03 -0.48
CA SER A 231 -5.54 11.29 -1.26
C SER A 231 -6.89 11.99 -1.34
N LEU A 232 -7.34 12.66 -0.27
CA LEU A 232 -8.57 13.47 -0.37
C LEU A 232 -8.38 14.70 -1.28
N HIS A 233 -7.19 15.28 -1.30
CA HIS A 233 -6.88 16.44 -2.12
C HIS A 233 -6.64 16.09 -3.61
N GLY A 234 -5.89 15.03 -3.87
CA GLY A 234 -5.37 14.70 -5.20
C GLY A 234 -6.35 13.98 -6.13
N TRP A 235 -7.51 13.57 -5.63
CA TRP A 235 -8.45 12.70 -6.34
C TRP A 235 -9.77 13.38 -6.64
N GLU A 236 -10.32 13.13 -7.82
CA GLU A 236 -11.68 13.49 -8.17
C GLU A 236 -12.62 12.40 -7.65
N TRP A 237 -13.39 12.73 -6.62
CA TRP A 237 -14.29 11.77 -5.98
C TRP A 237 -15.68 11.79 -6.63
N PRO A 238 -16.39 10.64 -6.68
CA PRO A 238 -17.80 10.61 -7.05
C PRO A 238 -18.61 11.62 -6.23
N SER A 239 -19.67 12.21 -6.80
CA SER A 239 -20.44 13.31 -6.17
C SER A 239 -20.89 12.98 -4.75
N ASP A 240 -21.30 11.73 -4.53
CA ASP A 240 -21.84 11.25 -3.26
C ASP A 240 -20.74 11.00 -2.20
N ASN A 241 -19.48 10.99 -2.64
CA ASN A 241 -18.27 10.81 -1.83
C ASN A 241 -17.38 12.04 -1.93
N SER A 242 -17.95 13.24 -1.93
CA SER A 242 -17.19 14.49 -2.03
C SER A 242 -17.02 15.16 -0.68
N LEU A 243 -15.85 15.79 -0.48
CA LEU A 243 -15.69 16.74 0.61
C LEU A 243 -16.62 17.92 0.38
N THR A 244 -17.17 18.47 1.46
CA THR A 244 -17.80 19.79 1.36
C THR A 244 -16.77 20.81 0.91
N ARG A 245 -17.23 21.93 0.34
CA ARG A 245 -16.33 23.01 -0.09
C ARG A 245 -15.37 23.47 1.02
N ASN A 246 -15.88 23.64 2.23
CA ASN A 246 -15.09 24.10 3.37
C ASN A 246 -14.05 23.05 3.79
N GLU A 247 -14.40 21.77 3.75
CA GLU A 247 -13.47 20.68 4.04
C GLU A 247 -12.38 20.56 2.98
N ALA A 248 -12.71 20.68 1.69
CA ALA A 248 -11.72 20.61 0.62
C ALA A 248 -10.66 21.72 0.78
N VAL A 249 -11.09 22.95 1.09
CA VAL A 249 -10.17 24.07 1.34
C VAL A 249 -9.36 23.85 2.64
N ALA A 250 -9.98 23.36 3.70
CA ALA A 250 -9.29 23.08 4.96
C ALA A 250 -8.24 21.97 4.81
N VAL A 251 -8.57 20.85 4.16
CA VAL A 251 -7.65 19.76 3.85
C VAL A 251 -6.46 20.27 3.05
N TRP A 252 -6.70 21.05 1.99
CA TRP A 252 -5.62 21.67 1.21
C TRP A 252 -4.72 22.59 2.06
N GLN A 253 -5.30 23.48 2.89
CA GLN A 253 -4.51 24.36 3.77
C GLN A 253 -3.65 23.58 4.75
N VAL A 254 -4.19 22.54 5.38
CA VAL A 254 -3.46 21.71 6.33
C VAL A 254 -2.34 20.95 5.63
N LEU A 255 -2.64 20.27 4.52
CA LEU A 255 -1.65 19.52 3.75
C LEU A 255 -0.50 20.44 3.28
N LYS A 256 -0.84 21.61 2.75
CA LYS A 256 0.14 22.60 2.33
C LYS A 256 1.04 23.02 3.48
N SER A 257 0.47 23.37 4.63
CA SER A 257 1.26 23.73 5.82
C SER A 257 2.14 22.59 6.32
N LEU A 258 1.68 21.34 6.26
CA LEU A 258 2.49 20.18 6.61
C LEU A 258 3.71 20.04 5.68
N TYR A 259 3.51 20.20 4.37
CA TYR A 259 4.62 20.16 3.40
C TYR A 259 5.58 21.33 3.56
N GLU A 260 5.08 22.54 3.85
CA GLU A 260 5.92 23.72 4.12
C GLU A 260 6.71 23.62 5.43
N ALA A 261 6.26 22.80 6.39
CA ALA A 261 6.96 22.59 7.65
C ALA A 261 8.14 21.60 7.53
N LYS A 262 8.19 20.81 6.46
CA LYS A 262 9.29 19.86 6.20
C LYS A 262 10.49 20.60 5.62
N SER A 263 11.70 20.19 6.00
CA SER A 263 12.95 20.87 5.65
C SER A 263 13.53 20.51 4.27
N ASP A 264 12.88 19.61 3.52
CA ASP A 264 13.35 19.14 2.21
C ASP A 264 12.83 20.03 1.08
N ASP A 265 13.70 20.40 0.15
CA ASP A 265 13.35 21.12 -1.08
C ASP A 265 12.27 20.40 -1.89
N TRP A 266 12.23 19.07 -1.84
CA TRP A 266 11.20 18.27 -2.50
C TRP A 266 9.80 18.56 -1.92
N TRP A 267 9.68 18.66 -0.58
CA TRP A 267 8.41 18.96 0.08
C TRP A 267 7.97 20.41 -0.14
N HIS A 268 8.90 21.36 -0.11
CA HIS A 268 8.61 22.76 -0.44
C HIS A 268 8.13 22.91 -1.90
N LYS A 269 8.80 22.23 -2.83
CA LYS A 269 8.35 22.18 -4.22
C LYS A 269 6.93 21.60 -4.29
N ARG A 270 6.68 20.47 -3.62
CA ARG A 270 5.36 19.83 -3.62
C ARG A 270 4.28 20.77 -3.07
N ALA A 271 4.56 21.49 -1.98
CA ALA A 271 3.65 22.49 -1.41
C ALA A 271 3.32 23.62 -2.39
N SER A 272 4.31 24.08 -3.16
CA SER A 272 4.13 25.15 -4.15
C SER A 272 3.27 24.71 -5.35
N GLU A 273 3.29 23.42 -5.68
CA GLU A 273 2.54 22.81 -6.77
C GLU A 273 1.11 22.41 -6.39
N LEU A 274 0.74 22.44 -5.11
CA LEU A 274 -0.61 22.14 -4.65
C LEU A 274 -1.60 23.18 -5.18
N THR A 275 -2.51 22.75 -6.04
CA THR A 275 -3.52 23.62 -6.62
C THR A 275 -4.66 23.83 -5.63
N PRO A 276 -5.02 25.07 -5.25
CA PRO A 276 -6.13 25.30 -4.34
C PRO A 276 -7.46 24.85 -4.97
N PRO A 277 -8.44 24.41 -4.17
CA PRO A 277 -9.78 24.11 -4.69
C PRO A 277 -10.41 25.32 -5.40
N ILE A 278 -11.10 25.07 -6.51
CA ILE A 278 -11.68 26.12 -7.38
C ILE A 278 -12.70 27.00 -6.62
N GLN A 279 -13.42 26.41 -5.66
CA GLN A 279 -14.47 27.11 -4.95
C GLN A 279 -14.00 27.57 -3.57
N ALA A 280 -14.08 28.89 -3.32
CA ALA A 280 -13.77 29.47 -2.01
C ALA A 280 -14.79 29.03 -0.94
N GLY A 281 -14.29 28.46 0.15
CA GLY A 281 -15.08 28.15 1.34
C GLY A 281 -15.38 29.37 2.21
N ASP A 282 -16.26 29.22 3.18
CA ASP A 282 -16.47 30.21 4.23
C ASP A 282 -15.20 30.28 5.12
N PRO A 283 -14.51 31.44 5.20
CA PRO A 283 -13.25 31.55 5.93
C PRO A 283 -13.33 31.11 7.39
N ALA A 284 -14.43 31.41 8.09
CA ALA A 284 -14.59 31.06 9.50
C ALA A 284 -14.68 29.54 9.68
N GLU A 285 -15.46 28.88 8.83
CA GLU A 285 -15.65 27.44 8.86
C GLU A 285 -14.40 26.68 8.40
N VAL A 286 -13.72 27.15 7.35
CA VAL A 286 -12.43 26.62 6.91
C VAL A 286 -11.40 26.70 8.03
N GLN A 287 -11.31 27.84 8.72
CA GLN A 287 -10.39 28.01 9.86
C GLN A 287 -10.73 27.06 11.00
N ARG A 288 -12.03 26.88 11.31
CA ARG A 288 -12.51 25.97 12.36
C ARG A 288 -12.14 24.52 12.04
N ILE A 289 -12.43 24.05 10.83
CA ILE A 289 -12.12 22.69 10.38
C ILE A 289 -10.60 22.49 10.34
N GLY A 290 -9.86 23.41 9.72
CA GLY A 290 -8.40 23.32 9.62
C GLY A 290 -7.72 23.31 11.00
N LYS A 291 -8.24 24.07 11.98
CA LYS A 291 -7.76 24.01 13.37
C LYS A 291 -8.04 22.65 14.02
N ALA A 292 -9.22 22.07 13.78
CA ALA A 292 -9.58 20.76 14.33
C ALA A 292 -8.71 19.63 13.76
N ILE A 293 -8.37 19.68 12.47
CA ILE A 293 -7.43 18.72 11.87
C ILE A 293 -6.04 18.92 12.47
N ARG A 294 -5.53 20.17 12.51
CA ARG A 294 -4.20 20.48 13.05
C ARG A 294 -4.00 20.16 14.52
N SER A 295 -5.06 20.15 15.33
CA SER A 295 -4.93 19.75 16.75
C SER A 295 -4.73 18.25 16.94
N ASN A 296 -4.90 17.45 15.89
CA ASN A 296 -4.59 16.03 15.88
C ASN A 296 -3.24 15.72 15.20
N CYS A 297 -2.60 16.75 14.63
CA CYS A 297 -1.18 16.77 14.32
C CYS A 297 -0.41 17.22 15.60
#